data_AF-A0A0W1RC38-F1
#
_entry.id   AF-A0A0W1RC38-F1
#
_cell.length_a   1.000
_cell.length_b   1.000
_cell.length_c   1.000
_cell.angle_alpha   90.00
_cell.angle_beta   90.00
_cell.angle_gamma   90.00
#
_symmetry.space_group_name_H-M   'P 1'
#
loop_
_entity.id
_entity.type
_entity.pdbx_description
1 polymer ?
#
loop_
_entity_poly.entity_id
_entity_poly.type
_entity_poly.pdbx_seq_one_letter_code
_entity_poly.pdbx_strand_id
1 'polypeptide(L)'
;MTVFRLAALRTAEDFADWYRIGADYVAHIADGMEFDCGPFREDAVAGVEAMRAGHTDVEPRVARSIAATLLADAAFCEPFCEWLPLWYELALAGPNALAEYRLTRVARMYASDLPHVSVPQYSTPKEVLVEGRPALSHVSGFSDRFVLTDAILHLEWFVHVARESGVDLPPELLARTREETVAYYTGRRESLSPDVHRFQSLLFADDEWVRKINRTYGLDSTLFGVWEGILRRARTDLETAASGSAD
;
A
#
# COMPACT_ATOMS: atom_id res chain seq x y z
N MET A 1 -16.06 -15.30 -8.79
CA MET A 1 -15.61 -14.16 -7.97
C MET A 1 -16.25 -14.24 -6.59
N THR A 2 -15.47 -14.44 -5.54
CA THR A 2 -15.99 -14.30 -4.16
C THR A 2 -15.05 -13.44 -3.31
N VAL A 3 -15.01 -12.14 -3.61
CA VAL A 3 -14.63 -11.13 -2.60
C VAL A 3 -15.49 -11.22 -1.34
N PHE A 4 -16.67 -11.86 -1.43
CA PHE A 4 -17.49 -12.29 -0.29
C PHE A 4 -16.75 -13.14 0.75
N ARG A 5 -15.67 -13.83 0.39
CA ARG A 5 -14.86 -14.55 1.40
C ARG A 5 -14.20 -13.60 2.38
N LEU A 6 -13.83 -12.39 1.95
CA LEU A 6 -13.34 -11.34 2.87
C LEU A 6 -14.41 -10.90 3.87
N ALA A 7 -15.70 -10.99 3.51
CA ALA A 7 -16.80 -10.69 4.43
C ALA A 7 -16.89 -11.66 5.63
N ALA A 8 -16.28 -12.85 5.50
CA ALA A 8 -16.21 -13.85 6.55
C ALA A 8 -15.08 -13.59 7.55
N LEU A 9 -14.09 -12.75 7.23
CA LEU A 9 -12.98 -12.41 8.12
C LEU A 9 -13.47 -11.51 9.27
N ARG A 10 -13.17 -11.88 10.52
CA ARG A 10 -13.69 -11.19 11.71
C ARG A 10 -12.71 -11.09 12.86
N THR A 11 -11.70 -11.95 12.89
CA THR A 11 -10.81 -12.15 14.03
C THR A 11 -9.38 -11.76 13.70
N ALA A 12 -8.53 -11.65 14.71
CA ALA A 12 -7.09 -11.46 14.48
C ALA A 12 -6.49 -12.59 13.64
N GLU A 13 -6.89 -13.85 13.90
CA GLU A 13 -6.42 -15.02 13.16
C GLU A 13 -6.72 -14.91 11.66
N ASP A 14 -7.94 -14.49 11.32
CA ASP A 14 -8.37 -14.29 9.93
C ASP A 14 -7.49 -13.27 9.17
N PHE A 15 -6.99 -12.25 9.87
CA PHE A 15 -6.16 -11.18 9.32
C PHE A 15 -4.65 -11.40 9.52
N ALA A 16 -4.24 -12.53 10.12
CA ALA A 16 -2.82 -12.78 10.38
C ALA A 16 -2.00 -12.86 9.08
N ASP A 17 -2.52 -13.52 8.04
CA ASP A 17 -1.85 -13.55 6.75
C ASP A 17 -1.95 -12.21 6.00
N TRP A 18 -3.00 -11.42 6.23
CA TRP A 18 -3.09 -10.06 5.70
C TRP A 18 -1.95 -9.20 6.23
N TYR A 19 -1.77 -9.18 7.56
CA TYR A 19 -0.66 -8.48 8.21
C TYR A 19 0.69 -9.02 7.74
N ARG A 20 0.87 -10.35 7.69
CA ARG A 20 2.11 -10.97 7.20
C ARG A 20 2.48 -10.49 5.80
N ILE A 21 1.53 -10.49 4.86
CA ILE A 21 1.77 -10.07 3.47
C ILE A 21 2.13 -8.58 3.42
N GLY A 22 1.47 -7.73 4.22
CA GLY A 22 1.82 -6.31 4.35
C GLY A 22 3.24 -6.10 4.94
N ALA A 23 3.58 -6.84 5.99
CA ALA A 23 4.90 -6.77 6.61
C ALA A 23 6.02 -7.28 5.67
N ASP A 24 5.77 -8.39 4.96
CA ASP A 24 6.68 -8.92 3.93
C ASP A 24 6.93 -7.88 2.82
N TYR A 25 5.91 -7.11 2.44
CA TYR A 25 6.02 -6.05 1.44
C TYR A 25 6.85 -4.87 1.94
N VAL A 26 6.62 -4.40 3.17
CA VAL A 26 7.46 -3.35 3.80
C VAL A 26 8.91 -3.82 3.90
N ALA A 27 9.14 -5.06 4.35
CA ALA A 27 10.47 -5.65 4.46
C ALA A 27 11.18 -5.75 3.10
N HIS A 28 10.45 -6.13 2.04
CA HIS A 28 10.99 -6.21 0.69
C HIS A 28 11.48 -4.86 0.18
N ILE A 29 10.69 -3.80 0.37
CA ILE A 29 11.07 -2.44 -0.05
C ILE A 29 12.24 -1.94 0.81
N ALA A 30 12.20 -2.16 2.12
CA ALA A 30 13.25 -1.72 3.01
C ALA A 30 14.59 -2.40 2.70
N ASP A 31 14.60 -3.71 2.40
CA ASP A 31 15.79 -4.41 1.89
C ASP A 31 16.22 -3.85 0.55
N GLY A 32 15.25 -3.67 -0.34
CA GLY A 32 15.46 -3.16 -1.68
C GLY A 32 16.01 -1.74 -1.69
N MET A 33 15.83 -0.94 -0.64
CA MET A 33 16.37 0.42 -0.50
C MET A 33 17.45 0.55 0.57
N GLU A 34 17.82 -0.56 1.22
CA GLU A 34 18.82 -0.61 2.30
C GLU A 34 18.47 0.30 3.49
N PHE A 35 17.19 0.40 3.82
CA PHE A 35 16.71 1.13 4.99
C PHE A 35 16.97 0.37 6.29
N ASP A 36 17.25 1.11 7.37
CA ASP A 36 17.40 0.51 8.70
C ASP A 36 16.02 0.03 9.20
N CYS A 37 15.90 -1.29 9.33
CA CYS A 37 14.68 -1.94 9.79
C CYS A 37 14.62 -2.11 11.31
N GLY A 38 15.70 -1.84 12.05
CA GLY A 38 15.77 -2.15 13.47
C GLY A 38 15.26 -3.58 13.79
N PRO A 39 14.39 -3.76 14.80
CA PRO A 39 13.80 -5.05 15.16
C PRO A 39 12.53 -5.42 14.36
N PHE A 40 12.19 -4.67 13.31
CA PHE A 40 10.92 -4.80 12.59
C PHE A 40 10.62 -6.23 12.14
N ARG A 41 11.64 -6.96 11.67
CA ARG A 41 11.46 -8.32 11.12
C ARG A 41 11.08 -9.31 12.20
N GLU A 42 11.79 -9.28 13.32
CA GLU A 42 11.49 -10.11 14.47
C GLU A 42 10.10 -9.77 15.04
N ASP A 43 9.76 -8.48 15.08
CA ASP A 43 8.46 -8.00 15.55
C ASP A 43 7.31 -8.42 14.63
N ALA A 44 7.51 -8.39 13.30
CA ALA A 44 6.53 -8.85 12.33
C ALA A 44 6.24 -10.35 12.50
N VAL A 45 7.28 -11.17 12.69
CA VAL A 45 7.12 -12.61 12.96
C VAL A 45 6.32 -12.83 14.25
N ALA A 46 6.72 -12.16 15.34
CA ALA A 46 6.01 -12.25 16.62
C ALA A 46 4.54 -11.80 16.51
N GLY A 47 4.28 -10.74 15.74
CA GLY A 47 2.93 -10.25 15.47
C GLY A 47 2.06 -11.24 14.72
N VAL A 48 2.60 -11.87 13.67
CA VAL A 48 1.89 -12.92 12.92
C VAL A 48 1.58 -14.13 13.81
N GLU A 49 2.54 -14.57 14.62
CA GLU A 49 2.34 -15.68 15.57
C GLU A 49 1.25 -15.35 16.60
N ALA A 50 1.29 -14.15 17.17
CA ALA A 50 0.29 -13.68 18.12
C ALA A 50 -1.11 -13.59 17.48
N MET A 51 -1.23 -13.00 16.28
CA MET A 51 -2.49 -12.93 15.55
C MET A 51 -3.07 -14.31 15.27
N ARG A 52 -2.24 -15.28 14.83
CA ARG A 52 -2.66 -16.68 14.62
C ARG A 52 -3.10 -17.36 15.90
N ALA A 53 -2.50 -17.04 17.03
CA ALA A 53 -2.92 -17.54 18.34
C ALA A 53 -4.15 -16.78 18.90
N GLY A 54 -4.65 -15.74 18.22
CA GLY A 54 -5.72 -14.89 18.71
C GLY A 54 -5.31 -14.00 19.89
N HIS A 55 -4.02 -13.82 20.12
CA HIS A 55 -3.49 -13.00 21.20
C HIS A 55 -3.39 -11.54 20.77
N THR A 56 -3.94 -10.65 21.60
CA THR A 56 -3.90 -9.19 21.40
C THR A 56 -3.02 -8.46 22.42
N ASP A 57 -2.69 -9.13 23.53
CA ASP A 57 -1.73 -8.66 24.52
C ASP A 57 -0.32 -9.00 24.01
N VAL A 58 0.29 -8.04 23.30
CA VAL A 58 1.60 -8.16 22.68
C VAL A 58 2.42 -6.92 23.02
N GLU A 59 3.74 -7.00 22.83
CA GLU A 59 4.64 -5.86 23.00
C GLU A 59 4.13 -4.61 22.23
N PRO A 60 4.17 -3.40 22.82
CA PRO A 60 3.59 -2.21 22.21
C PRO A 60 4.08 -1.89 20.79
N ARG A 61 5.34 -2.24 20.46
CA ARG A 61 5.90 -2.07 19.12
C ARG A 61 5.25 -3.02 18.09
N VAL A 62 4.97 -4.26 18.48
CA VAL A 62 4.29 -5.26 17.66
C VAL A 62 2.83 -4.85 17.46
N ALA A 63 2.14 -4.47 18.54
CA ALA A 63 0.78 -3.97 18.49
C ALA A 63 0.64 -2.75 17.55
N ARG A 64 1.59 -1.83 17.61
CA ARG A 64 1.63 -0.63 16.76
C ARG A 64 1.82 -0.99 15.29
N SER A 65 2.75 -1.88 14.96
CA SER A 65 2.95 -2.34 13.59
C SER A 65 1.68 -2.99 13.03
N ILE A 66 1.06 -3.91 13.76
CA ILE A 66 -0.21 -4.55 13.35
C ILE A 66 -1.31 -3.50 13.15
N ALA A 67 -1.51 -2.62 14.14
CA ALA A 67 -2.55 -1.61 14.08
C ALA A 67 -2.34 -0.65 12.90
N ALA A 68 -1.11 -0.20 12.66
CA ALA A 68 -0.76 0.71 11.58
C ALA A 68 -1.01 0.07 10.20
N THR A 69 -0.59 -1.18 9.97
CA THR A 69 -0.88 -1.89 8.71
C THR A 69 -2.38 -1.99 8.46
N LEU A 70 -3.15 -2.46 9.45
CA LEU A 70 -4.59 -2.67 9.28
C LEU A 70 -5.36 -1.36 9.13
N LEU A 71 -4.98 -0.29 9.84
CA LEU A 71 -5.62 1.02 9.72
C LEU A 71 -5.24 1.71 8.40
N ALA A 72 -3.99 1.55 7.95
CA ALA A 72 -3.56 2.05 6.66
C ALA A 72 -4.36 1.42 5.52
N ASP A 73 -4.56 0.10 5.56
CA ASP A 73 -5.40 -0.61 4.59
C ASP A 73 -6.88 -0.22 4.69
N ALA A 74 -7.39 -0.05 5.92
CA ALA A 74 -8.77 0.38 6.14
C ALA A 74 -9.05 1.75 5.51
N ALA A 75 -8.11 2.69 5.67
CA ALA A 75 -8.23 4.06 5.17
C ALA A 75 -7.86 4.22 3.69
N PHE A 76 -7.33 3.18 3.03
CA PHE A 76 -6.78 3.28 1.66
C PHE A 76 -7.87 3.31 0.57
N CYS A 77 -8.91 2.50 0.72
CA CYS A 77 -9.81 2.17 -0.39
C CYS A 77 -10.65 3.35 -0.89
N GLU A 78 -11.19 4.17 0.01
CA GLU A 78 -11.99 5.34 -0.36
C GLU A 78 -11.13 6.38 -1.10
N PRO A 79 -10.00 6.86 -0.53
CA PRO A 79 -9.08 7.73 -1.25
C PRO A 79 -8.68 7.20 -2.61
N PHE A 80 -8.29 5.92 -2.73
CA PHE A 80 -7.92 5.33 -4.03
C PHE A 80 -9.06 5.40 -5.06
N CYS A 81 -10.31 5.18 -4.63
CA CYS A 81 -11.46 5.24 -5.53
C CYS A 81 -11.76 6.67 -6.02
N GLU A 82 -11.49 7.70 -5.22
CA GLU A 82 -11.68 9.11 -5.63
C GLU A 82 -10.85 9.50 -6.86
N TRP A 83 -9.71 8.84 -7.08
CA TRP A 83 -8.86 9.08 -8.24
C TRP A 83 -9.36 8.41 -9.52
N LEU A 84 -10.29 7.46 -9.38
CA LEU A 84 -10.77 6.63 -10.48
C LEU A 84 -12.14 7.10 -10.98
N PRO A 85 -12.60 6.62 -12.15
CA PRO A 85 -13.92 6.96 -12.65
C PRO A 85 -15.03 6.56 -11.68
N LEU A 86 -16.08 7.38 -11.57
CA LEU A 86 -17.21 7.19 -10.63
C LEU A 86 -17.84 5.79 -10.66
N TRP A 87 -17.91 5.14 -11.84
CA TRP A 87 -18.47 3.79 -11.93
C TRP A 87 -17.68 2.77 -11.10
N TYR A 88 -16.36 2.97 -10.95
CA TYR A 88 -15.47 2.11 -10.20
C TYR A 88 -15.66 2.31 -8.70
N GLU A 89 -15.72 3.57 -8.25
CA GLU A 89 -16.04 3.94 -6.88
C GLU A 89 -17.39 3.34 -6.44
N LEU A 90 -18.44 3.53 -7.25
CA LEU A 90 -19.77 2.98 -6.95
C LEU A 90 -19.78 1.45 -6.92
N ALA A 91 -19.00 0.79 -7.77
CA ALA A 91 -18.91 -0.67 -7.79
C ALA A 91 -18.24 -1.24 -6.53
N LEU A 92 -17.35 -0.47 -5.88
CA LEU A 92 -16.56 -0.92 -4.74
C LEU A 92 -16.98 -0.33 -3.40
N ALA A 93 -17.84 0.68 -3.37
CA ALA A 93 -18.27 1.35 -2.13
C ALA A 93 -18.71 0.38 -1.02
N GLY A 94 -19.57 -0.59 -1.34
CA GLY A 94 -20.05 -1.58 -0.37
C GLY A 94 -18.93 -2.52 0.14
N PRO A 95 -18.21 -3.23 -0.74
CA PRO A 95 -17.06 -4.04 -0.35
C PRO A 95 -15.99 -3.27 0.44
N ASN A 96 -15.68 -2.03 0.04
CA ASN A 96 -14.68 -1.19 0.69
C ASN A 96 -15.12 -0.79 2.11
N ALA A 97 -16.37 -0.33 2.28
CA ALA A 97 -16.90 0.01 3.61
C ALA A 97 -16.90 -1.21 4.55
N LEU A 98 -17.15 -2.42 4.02
CA LEU A 98 -17.05 -3.64 4.80
C LEU A 98 -15.61 -3.96 5.19
N ALA A 99 -14.66 -3.85 4.25
CA ALA A 99 -13.24 -4.07 4.52
C ALA A 99 -12.72 -3.09 5.58
N GLU A 100 -13.00 -1.80 5.41
CA GLU A 100 -12.66 -0.73 6.36
C GLU A 100 -13.18 -1.05 7.76
N TYR A 101 -14.46 -1.39 7.89
CA TYR A 101 -15.06 -1.73 9.18
C TYR A 101 -14.37 -2.92 9.85
N ARG A 102 -14.05 -3.98 9.08
CA ARG A 102 -13.41 -5.20 9.61
C ARG A 102 -11.96 -4.94 10.03
N LEU A 103 -11.18 -4.32 9.16
CA LEU A 103 -9.78 -3.98 9.42
C LEU A 103 -9.68 -3.05 10.63
N THR A 104 -10.48 -1.98 10.67
CA THR A 104 -10.54 -1.05 11.80
C THR A 104 -10.89 -1.76 13.10
N ARG A 105 -11.85 -2.69 13.07
CA ARG A 105 -12.24 -3.43 14.27
C ARG A 105 -11.11 -4.28 14.83
N VAL A 106 -10.37 -5.00 13.98
CA VAL A 106 -9.24 -5.83 14.43
C VAL A 106 -8.08 -4.94 14.88
N ALA A 107 -7.77 -3.88 14.14
CA ALA A 107 -6.74 -2.92 14.52
C ALA A 107 -6.98 -2.31 15.91
N ARG A 108 -8.23 -1.96 16.23
CA ARG A 108 -8.62 -1.42 17.55
C ARG A 108 -8.35 -2.38 18.70
N MET A 109 -8.32 -3.69 18.47
CA MET A 109 -7.97 -4.67 19.50
C MET A 109 -6.51 -4.51 19.91
N TYR A 110 -5.61 -4.36 18.94
CA TYR A 110 -4.18 -4.12 19.17
C TYR A 110 -3.87 -2.69 19.61
N ALA A 111 -4.69 -1.71 19.20
CA ALA A 111 -4.49 -0.30 19.57
C ALA A 111 -4.95 0.04 20.99
N SER A 112 -5.65 -0.85 21.68
CA SER A 112 -6.39 -0.52 22.92
C SER A 112 -5.52 0.00 24.06
N ASP A 113 -4.32 -0.56 24.22
CA ASP A 113 -3.37 -0.18 25.27
C ASP A 113 -2.25 0.75 24.77
N LEU A 114 -2.31 1.17 23.51
CA LEU A 114 -1.34 2.11 22.94
C LEU A 114 -1.70 3.55 23.34
N PRO A 115 -0.72 4.38 23.72
CA PRO A 115 -0.98 5.78 24.08
C PRO A 115 -1.50 6.61 22.89
N HIS A 116 -1.13 6.21 21.68
CA HIS A 116 -1.55 6.84 20.43
C HIS A 116 -1.35 5.85 19.27
N VAL A 117 -2.26 5.90 18.30
CA VAL A 117 -2.13 5.23 17.01
C VAL A 117 -2.49 6.26 15.94
N SER A 118 -1.60 6.47 14.98
CA SER A 118 -1.86 7.34 13.84
C SER A 118 -2.63 6.58 12.76
N VAL A 119 -3.40 7.31 11.95
CA VAL A 119 -4.03 6.81 10.72
C VAL A 119 -3.50 7.66 9.58
N PRO A 120 -3.08 7.09 8.44
CA PRO A 120 -2.53 7.88 7.35
C PRO A 120 -3.61 8.79 6.75
N GLN A 121 -3.18 9.97 6.34
CA GLN A 121 -3.98 10.85 5.49
C GLN A 121 -3.47 10.69 4.06
N TYR A 122 -4.29 10.07 3.23
CA TYR A 122 -3.98 9.86 1.82
C TYR A 122 -4.33 11.10 1.00
N SER A 123 -3.53 11.37 -0.02
CA SER A 123 -3.78 12.49 -0.90
C SER A 123 -5.03 12.30 -1.73
N THR A 124 -5.83 13.35 -1.82
CA THR A 124 -6.96 13.42 -2.74
C THR A 124 -6.51 13.93 -4.11
N PRO A 125 -7.28 13.67 -5.19
CA PRO A 125 -6.95 14.17 -6.53
C PRO A 125 -6.87 15.70 -6.62
N LYS A 126 -7.53 16.41 -5.69
CA LYS A 126 -7.59 17.87 -5.66
C LYS A 126 -6.35 18.50 -5.02
N GLU A 127 -5.65 17.76 -4.17
CA GLU A 127 -4.48 18.24 -3.44
C GLU A 127 -3.19 18.06 -4.25
N VAL A 128 -3.15 17.07 -5.14
CA VAL A 128 -1.99 16.83 -6.00
C VAL A 128 -2.12 17.68 -7.27
N LEU A 129 -1.37 18.79 -7.28
CA LEU A 129 -1.39 19.75 -8.38
C LEU A 129 -0.13 19.67 -9.23
N VAL A 130 -0.33 19.74 -10.55
CA VAL A 130 0.72 19.87 -11.57
C VAL A 130 0.39 21.10 -12.40
N GLU A 131 1.28 22.09 -12.38
CA GLU A 131 1.09 23.39 -13.04
C GLU A 131 -0.22 24.08 -12.59
N GLY A 132 -0.56 23.96 -11.30
CA GLY A 132 -1.76 24.57 -10.70
C GLY A 132 -3.08 23.87 -11.04
N ARG A 133 -3.05 22.72 -11.72
CA ARG A 133 -4.24 21.91 -12.02
C ARG A 133 -4.14 20.52 -11.36
N PRO A 134 -5.26 19.87 -11.02
CA PRO A 134 -5.26 18.48 -10.52
C PRO A 134 -4.45 17.55 -11.43
N ALA A 135 -3.66 16.64 -10.85
CA ALA A 135 -2.82 15.69 -11.61
C ALA A 135 -3.64 14.85 -12.61
N LEU A 136 -4.88 14.50 -12.27
CA LEU A 136 -5.82 13.80 -13.16
C LEU A 136 -6.15 14.55 -14.46
N SER A 137 -5.86 15.85 -14.55
CA SER A 137 -6.04 16.63 -15.78
C SER A 137 -4.98 16.37 -16.85
N HIS A 138 -3.93 15.62 -16.50
CA HIS A 138 -2.79 15.30 -17.36
C HIS A 138 -2.70 13.82 -17.72
N VAL A 139 -3.58 12.97 -17.19
CA VAL A 139 -3.67 11.54 -17.51
C VAL A 139 -5.06 11.18 -18.02
N SER A 140 -5.13 10.19 -18.91
CA SER A 140 -6.38 9.78 -19.55
C SER A 140 -6.57 8.28 -19.52
N GLY A 141 -7.82 7.82 -19.43
CA GLY A 141 -8.10 6.39 -19.34
C GLY A 141 -7.97 5.82 -17.93
N PHE A 142 -8.41 4.57 -17.78
CA PHE A 142 -8.48 3.91 -16.48
C PHE A 142 -7.09 3.49 -15.98
N SER A 143 -6.29 2.84 -16.82
CA SER A 143 -4.97 2.31 -16.43
C SER A 143 -4.01 3.42 -16.00
N ASP A 144 -3.90 4.51 -16.75
CA ASP A 144 -2.97 5.60 -16.43
C ASP A 144 -3.35 6.29 -15.12
N ARG A 145 -4.66 6.46 -14.88
CA ARG A 145 -5.16 6.95 -13.59
C ARG A 145 -4.85 5.98 -12.46
N PHE A 146 -5.08 4.69 -12.68
CA PHE A 146 -4.79 3.65 -11.70
C PHE A 146 -3.32 3.68 -11.31
N VAL A 147 -2.41 3.65 -12.29
CA VAL A 147 -0.95 3.67 -12.06
C VAL A 147 -0.51 4.96 -11.36
N LEU A 148 -1.00 6.13 -11.79
CA LEU A 148 -0.68 7.40 -11.12
C LEU A 148 -1.15 7.40 -9.65
N THR A 149 -2.37 6.94 -9.41
CA THR A 149 -2.95 6.85 -8.06
C THR A 149 -2.12 5.92 -7.19
N ASP A 150 -1.82 4.74 -7.73
CA ASP A 150 -1.05 3.71 -7.06
C ASP A 150 0.33 4.22 -6.66
N ALA A 151 1.07 4.82 -7.59
CA ALA A 151 2.41 5.35 -7.35
C ALA A 151 2.48 6.41 -6.24
N ILE A 152 1.38 7.14 -6.01
CA ILE A 152 1.27 8.17 -4.97
C ILE A 152 0.80 7.54 -3.65
N LEU A 153 -0.32 6.82 -3.67
CA LEU A 153 -0.97 6.34 -2.45
C LEU A 153 -0.22 5.16 -1.82
N HIS A 154 0.43 4.30 -2.61
CA HIS A 154 1.27 3.23 -2.05
C HIS A 154 2.55 3.79 -1.42
N LEU A 155 3.11 4.88 -1.93
CA LEU A 155 4.20 5.59 -1.24
C LEU A 155 3.73 6.09 0.13
N GLU A 156 2.55 6.70 0.20
CA GLU A 156 1.97 7.21 1.46
C GLU A 156 1.66 6.08 2.45
N TRP A 157 1.09 4.97 1.96
CA TRP A 157 0.84 3.76 2.73
C TRP A 157 2.15 3.21 3.30
N PHE A 158 3.16 3.03 2.45
CA PHE A 158 4.46 2.48 2.84
C PHE A 158 5.12 3.37 3.89
N VAL A 159 5.17 4.69 3.65
CA VAL A 159 5.78 5.65 4.57
C VAL A 159 5.13 5.58 5.94
N HIS A 160 3.80 5.51 5.99
CA HIS A 160 3.07 5.39 7.25
C HIS A 160 3.40 4.07 7.97
N VAL A 161 3.21 2.93 7.30
CA VAL A 161 3.37 1.61 7.93
C VAL A 161 4.81 1.37 8.36
N ALA A 162 5.79 1.72 7.52
CA ALA A 162 7.20 1.56 7.83
C ALA A 162 7.62 2.38 9.06
N ARG A 163 7.21 3.66 9.14
CA ARG A 163 7.49 4.53 10.31
C ARG A 163 6.87 4.00 11.59
N GLU A 164 5.58 3.64 11.56
CA GLU A 164 4.89 3.10 12.73
C GLU A 164 5.44 1.73 13.15
N SER A 165 6.08 1.01 12.22
CA SER A 165 6.77 -0.24 12.48
C SER A 165 8.25 -0.09 12.86
N GLY A 166 8.76 1.15 12.99
CA GLY A 166 10.11 1.44 13.45
C GLY A 166 11.21 1.39 12.39
N VAL A 167 10.85 1.41 11.10
CA VAL A 167 11.80 1.52 9.98
C VAL A 167 12.17 3.00 9.79
N ASP A 168 13.46 3.30 9.73
CA ASP A 168 13.95 4.67 9.49
C ASP A 168 13.91 5.01 7.99
N LEU A 169 13.31 6.16 7.65
CA LEU A 169 13.07 6.57 6.27
C LEU A 169 13.69 7.95 5.99
N PRO A 170 14.61 8.08 5.01
CA PRO A 170 15.24 9.35 4.69
C PRO A 170 14.22 10.38 4.15
N PRO A 171 13.95 11.50 4.84
CA PRO A 171 12.88 12.42 4.47
C PRO A 171 13.11 13.09 3.12
N GLU A 172 14.36 13.36 2.74
CA GLU A 172 14.72 13.95 1.45
C GLU A 172 14.41 13.00 0.28
N LEU A 173 14.62 11.70 0.48
CA LEU A 173 14.26 10.69 -0.51
C LEU A 173 12.74 10.64 -0.68
N LEU A 174 11.98 10.60 0.41
CA LEU A 174 10.51 10.56 0.35
C LEU A 174 9.92 11.76 -0.39
N ALA A 175 10.41 12.97 -0.07
CA ALA A 175 9.98 14.20 -0.72
C ALA A 175 10.30 14.18 -2.23
N ARG A 176 11.52 13.76 -2.59
CA ARG A 176 11.94 13.64 -4.00
C ARG A 176 11.14 12.59 -4.75
N THR A 177 10.93 11.42 -4.15
CA THR A 177 10.11 10.35 -4.76
C THR A 177 8.73 10.88 -5.08
N ARG A 178 8.07 11.54 -4.12
CA ARG A 178 6.75 12.13 -4.35
C ARG A 178 6.74 13.12 -5.52
N GLU A 179 7.68 14.07 -5.52
CA GLU A 179 7.78 15.10 -6.56
C GLU A 179 8.04 14.50 -7.94
N GLU A 180 9.05 13.65 -8.06
CA GLU A 180 9.46 13.05 -9.33
C GLU A 180 8.41 12.08 -9.87
N THR A 181 7.76 11.28 -9.02
CA THR A 181 6.68 10.37 -9.40
C THR A 181 5.49 11.12 -10.00
N VAL A 182 5.04 12.19 -9.35
CA VAL A 182 3.94 13.01 -9.87
C VAL A 182 4.33 13.61 -11.22
N ALA A 183 5.54 14.17 -11.34
CA ALA A 183 6.01 14.76 -12.59
C ALA A 183 6.14 13.72 -13.72
N TYR A 184 6.66 12.53 -13.42
CA TYR A 184 6.86 11.45 -14.38
C TYR A 184 5.53 10.92 -14.93
N TYR A 185 4.60 10.50 -14.05
CA TYR A 185 3.32 9.92 -14.48
C TYR A 185 2.36 10.95 -15.09
N THR A 186 2.61 12.25 -14.92
CA THR A 186 1.85 13.32 -15.62
C THR A 186 2.54 13.84 -16.88
N GLY A 187 3.62 13.17 -17.33
CA GLY A 187 4.33 13.49 -18.57
C GLY A 187 5.15 14.78 -18.52
N ARG A 188 5.46 15.29 -17.33
CA ARG A 188 6.30 16.48 -17.11
C ARG A 188 7.76 16.16 -16.92
N ARG A 189 8.09 14.87 -16.86
CA ARG A 189 9.43 14.36 -16.71
C ARG A 189 9.59 13.08 -17.50
N GLU A 190 10.69 12.97 -18.23
CA GLU A 190 10.96 11.82 -19.10
C GLU A 190 11.52 10.61 -18.34
N SER A 191 12.23 10.83 -17.24
CA SER A 191 12.88 9.76 -16.47
C SER A 191 12.96 10.08 -14.98
N LEU A 192 12.87 9.06 -14.12
CA LEU A 192 13.09 9.20 -12.68
C LEU A 192 14.59 9.21 -12.36
N SER A 193 15.00 9.89 -11.28
CA SER A 193 16.36 9.74 -10.76
C SER A 193 16.60 8.29 -10.29
N PRO A 194 17.86 7.78 -10.30
CA PRO A 194 18.13 6.36 -10.05
C PRO A 194 17.53 5.81 -8.75
N ASP A 195 17.65 6.56 -7.64
CA ASP A 195 17.10 6.13 -6.34
C ASP A 195 15.57 6.13 -6.33
N VAL A 196 14.95 7.16 -6.92
CA VAL A 196 13.48 7.24 -7.03
C VAL A 196 12.95 6.14 -7.94
N HIS A 197 13.65 5.87 -9.04
CA HIS A 197 13.33 4.78 -9.95
C HIS A 197 13.36 3.44 -9.22
N ARG A 198 14.47 3.12 -8.54
CA ARG A 198 14.63 1.89 -7.73
C ARG A 198 13.49 1.77 -6.71
N PHE A 199 13.21 2.85 -5.99
CA PHE A 199 12.17 2.86 -4.96
C PHE A 199 10.78 2.65 -5.57
N GLN A 200 10.43 3.34 -6.66
CA GLN A 200 9.14 3.17 -7.34
C GLN A 200 8.98 1.77 -7.93
N SER A 201 10.03 1.19 -8.53
CA SER A 201 9.99 -0.20 -9.00
C SER A 201 9.69 -1.19 -7.88
N LEU A 202 10.24 -0.96 -6.68
CA LEU A 202 9.96 -1.78 -5.49
C LEU A 202 8.54 -1.55 -4.95
N LEU A 203 8.03 -0.32 -5.00
CA LEU A 203 6.64 -0.02 -4.62
C LEU A 203 5.65 -0.76 -5.53
N PHE A 204 5.90 -0.83 -6.84
CA PHE A 204 5.09 -1.61 -7.79
C PHE A 204 5.23 -3.15 -7.66
N ALA A 205 5.98 -3.66 -6.67
CA ALA A 205 5.91 -5.07 -6.27
C ALA A 205 4.59 -5.40 -5.54
N ASP A 206 3.70 -4.42 -5.37
CA ASP A 206 2.34 -4.59 -4.89
C ASP A 206 1.50 -5.50 -5.83
N ASP A 207 1.89 -5.67 -7.10
CA ASP A 207 1.33 -6.70 -7.99
C ASP A 207 1.41 -8.10 -7.35
N GLU A 208 2.52 -8.38 -6.66
CA GLU A 208 2.68 -9.62 -5.91
C GLU A 208 1.85 -9.65 -4.62
N TRP A 209 1.66 -8.51 -3.96
CA TRP A 209 0.79 -8.38 -2.80
C TRP A 209 -0.66 -8.72 -3.19
N VAL A 210 -1.19 -8.11 -4.25
CA VAL A 210 -2.53 -8.35 -4.78
C VAL A 210 -2.71 -9.83 -5.12
N ARG A 211 -1.72 -10.42 -5.80
CA ARG A 211 -1.72 -11.84 -6.15
C ARG A 211 -1.71 -12.75 -4.91
N LYS A 212 -0.90 -12.44 -3.89
CA LYS A 212 -0.82 -13.20 -2.64
C LYS A 212 -2.14 -13.13 -1.88
N ILE A 213 -2.75 -11.96 -1.74
CA ILE A 213 -4.07 -11.80 -1.09
C ILE A 213 -5.15 -12.60 -1.83
N ASN A 214 -5.23 -12.46 -3.16
CA ASN A 214 -6.19 -13.18 -4.00
C ASN A 214 -6.07 -14.70 -3.80
N ARG A 215 -4.82 -15.22 -3.73
CA ARG A 215 -4.55 -16.65 -3.53
C ARG A 215 -4.83 -17.12 -2.10
N THR A 216 -4.30 -16.41 -1.10
CA THR A 216 -4.41 -16.79 0.32
C THR A 216 -5.88 -16.84 0.76
N TYR A 217 -6.68 -15.86 0.35
CA TYR A 217 -8.09 -15.80 0.71
C TYR A 217 -9.01 -16.51 -0.31
N GLY A 218 -8.43 -17.12 -1.36
CA GLY A 218 -9.15 -17.84 -2.40
C GLY A 218 -10.26 -17.02 -3.04
N LEU A 219 -9.98 -15.75 -3.36
CA LEU A 219 -11.00 -14.82 -3.84
C LEU A 219 -11.43 -15.12 -5.29
N ASP A 220 -10.54 -15.76 -6.06
CA ASP A 220 -10.68 -16.03 -7.50
C ASP A 220 -11.28 -14.81 -8.23
N SER A 221 -10.67 -13.65 -7.95
CA SER A 221 -11.20 -12.35 -8.32
C SER A 221 -10.62 -11.90 -9.65
N THR A 222 -11.46 -11.83 -10.69
CA THR A 222 -11.09 -11.24 -11.98
C THR A 222 -10.63 -9.80 -11.82
N LEU A 223 -11.25 -9.05 -10.90
CA LEU A 223 -10.86 -7.67 -10.60
C LEU A 223 -9.42 -7.58 -10.06
N PHE A 224 -9.05 -8.46 -9.13
CA PHE A 224 -7.66 -8.50 -8.63
C PHE A 224 -6.68 -8.90 -9.72
N GLY A 225 -7.08 -9.80 -10.64
CA GLY A 225 -6.27 -10.13 -11.81
C GLY A 225 -6.07 -8.94 -12.77
N VAL A 226 -7.06 -8.05 -12.89
CA VAL A 226 -6.92 -6.79 -13.65
C VAL A 226 -5.95 -5.84 -12.96
N TRP A 227 -6.07 -5.65 -11.65
CA TRP A 227 -5.15 -4.82 -10.87
C TRP A 227 -3.71 -5.34 -10.97
N GLU A 228 -3.50 -6.62 -10.68
CA GLU A 228 -2.22 -7.32 -10.84
C GLU A 228 -1.61 -7.09 -12.24
N GLY A 229 -2.43 -7.21 -13.30
CA GLY A 229 -1.95 -6.99 -14.66
C GLY A 229 -1.57 -5.54 -14.98
N ILE A 230 -2.23 -4.55 -14.38
CA ILE A 230 -1.87 -3.14 -14.53
C ILE A 230 -0.54 -2.86 -13.79
N LEU A 231 -0.44 -3.27 -12.54
CA LEU A 231 0.72 -3.05 -11.68
C LEU A 231 1.98 -3.73 -12.21
N ARG A 232 1.85 -5.00 -12.64
CA ARG A 232 2.95 -5.75 -13.26
C ARG A 232 3.51 -5.06 -14.50
N ARG A 233 2.63 -4.47 -15.34
CA ARG A 233 3.07 -3.71 -16.51
C ARG A 233 3.83 -2.47 -16.09
N ALA A 234 3.30 -1.69 -15.15
CA ALA A 234 3.99 -0.51 -14.64
C ALA A 234 5.38 -0.85 -14.06
N ARG A 235 5.50 -1.94 -13.31
CA ARG A 235 6.78 -2.46 -12.82
C ARG A 235 7.75 -2.82 -13.96
N THR A 236 7.26 -3.60 -14.93
CA THR A 236 8.07 -4.06 -16.08
C THR A 236 8.57 -2.88 -16.92
N ASP A 237 7.74 -1.86 -17.10
CA ASP A 237 8.08 -0.66 -17.86
C ASP A 237 9.22 0.11 -17.18
N LEU A 238 9.18 0.25 -15.84
CA LEU A 238 10.28 0.82 -15.06
C LEU A 238 11.55 -0.04 -15.17
N GLU A 239 11.47 -1.35 -14.92
CA GLU A 239 12.64 -2.25 -15.00
C GLU A 239 13.31 -2.22 -16.40
N THR A 240 12.51 -2.08 -17.47
CA THR A 240 13.00 -1.95 -18.84
C THR A 240 13.67 -0.60 -19.09
N ALA A 241 13.07 0.50 -18.59
CA ALA A 241 13.62 1.85 -18.71
C ALA A 241 15.00 1.97 -18.03
N ALA A 242 15.19 1.31 -16.88
CA ALA A 242 16.50 1.23 -16.24
C ALA A 242 17.53 0.51 -17.10
N SER A 243 17.15 -0.61 -17.71
CA SER A 243 18.04 -1.43 -18.55
C SER A 243 18.51 -0.70 -19.81
N GLY A 244 17.64 0.13 -20.43
CA GLY A 244 17.99 0.92 -21.61
C GLY A 244 18.82 2.19 -21.34
N SER A 245 19.04 2.55 -20.07
CA SER A 245 19.86 3.70 -19.66
C SER A 245 21.32 3.33 -19.34
N ALA A 246 21.65 2.03 -19.37
CA ALA A 246 22.97 1.48 -19.05
C ALA A 246 23.82 1.11 -20.28
N ASP A 247 23.30 1.32 -21.50
CA ASP A 247 23.99 1.13 -22.80
C ASP A 247 24.36 2.48 -23.44
#